data_AF-A0A933LI64-F1
#
_entry.id   AF-A0A933LI64-F1
#
_cell.length_a   1.000
_cell.length_b   1.000
_cell.length_c   1.000
_cell.angle_alpha   90.00
_cell.angle_beta   90.00
_cell.angle_gamma   90.00
#
_symmetry.space_group_name_H-M   'P 1'
#
loop_
_entity.id
_entity.type
_entity.pdbx_description
1 polymer ?
#
loop_
_entity_poly.entity_id
_entity_poly.type
_entity_poly.pdbx_seq_one_letter_code
_entity_poly.pdbx_strand_id
1 'polypeptide(L)'
;MAKKKKTAKPKKTAKKPIRRSAVRKKSVKPAAKRAARPSAKGKQAVKAAAASRRTTSWLDDATQKPLIDRYARQLGSFIEAMADGRIEQSEVEAQERRLVKLMREIEPQLGDALHARVTELLCELTAYDLMQMLYAFSTNRPQATFQG
;
A
#
# COMPACT_ATOMS: atom_id res chain seq x y z
N MET A 1 -2.10 -51.20 18.04
CA MET A 1 -1.72 -51.58 16.66
C MET A 1 -2.90 -52.28 16.00
N ALA A 2 -3.13 -52.11 14.68
CA ALA A 2 -4.19 -52.82 13.94
C ALA A 2 -3.65 -53.35 12.60
N LYS A 3 -4.10 -54.54 12.16
CA LYS A 3 -3.57 -55.25 10.98
C LYS A 3 -4.53 -55.22 9.77
N LYS A 4 -3.90 -55.26 8.60
CA LYS A 4 -4.40 -55.53 7.22
C LYS A 4 -5.35 -56.77 7.20
N LYS A 5 -6.19 -57.05 6.16
CA LYS A 5 -5.91 -56.93 4.71
C LYS A 5 -7.18 -57.12 3.82
N LYS A 6 -7.05 -56.66 2.56
CA LYS A 6 -7.94 -56.68 1.36
C LYS A 6 -8.71 -57.98 0.99
N THR A 7 -9.79 -57.83 0.19
CA THR A 7 -10.18 -58.68 -0.99
C THR A 7 -11.10 -57.87 -1.97
N ALA A 8 -11.52 -58.40 -3.14
CA ALA A 8 -12.16 -57.60 -4.22
C ALA A 8 -13.11 -58.37 -5.21
N LYS A 9 -13.96 -57.59 -5.95
CA LYS A 9 -14.62 -57.71 -7.31
C LYS A 9 -14.70 -59.08 -8.05
N PRO A 10 -15.68 -59.37 -8.98
CA PRO A 10 -16.44 -58.51 -9.92
C PRO A 10 -18.00 -58.62 -9.72
N LYS A 11 -19.01 -58.51 -10.63
CA LYS A 11 -19.28 -58.45 -12.12
C LYS A 11 -20.45 -57.44 -12.37
N LYS A 12 -20.47 -56.54 -13.37
CA LYS A 12 -20.76 -56.59 -14.85
C LYS A 12 -22.25 -56.62 -15.30
N THR A 13 -22.53 -55.98 -16.45
CA THR A 13 -23.86 -55.71 -17.11
C THR A 13 -24.65 -54.53 -16.50
N ALA A 14 -25.68 -53.90 -17.10
CA ALA A 14 -26.43 -54.17 -18.36
C ALA A 14 -26.54 -52.93 -19.30
N LYS A 15 -27.71 -52.64 -19.93
CA LYS A 15 -27.87 -51.66 -21.06
C LYS A 15 -29.24 -50.94 -21.15
N LYS A 16 -29.22 -49.78 -21.86
CA LYS A 16 -30.30 -48.89 -22.36
C LYS A 16 -31.39 -49.59 -23.22
N PRO A 17 -32.62 -49.03 -23.39
CA PRO A 17 -32.92 -47.93 -24.35
C PRO A 17 -33.81 -46.79 -23.77
N ILE A 18 -33.64 -45.50 -24.09
CA ILE A 18 -33.96 -44.75 -25.34
C ILE A 18 -35.47 -44.66 -25.68
N ARG A 19 -36.02 -43.44 -25.61
CA ARG A 19 -37.06 -42.93 -26.52
C ARG A 19 -36.70 -41.50 -26.99
N ARG A 20 -37.07 -41.17 -28.24
CA ARG A 20 -36.91 -39.85 -28.89
C ARG A 20 -38.29 -39.27 -29.19
N SER A 21 -38.48 -37.96 -28.98
CA SER A 21 -39.46 -37.05 -29.64
C SER A 21 -39.40 -35.68 -28.93
N ALA A 22 -39.61 -34.53 -29.58
CA ALA A 22 -39.56 -34.18 -31.00
C ALA A 22 -39.19 -32.68 -31.14
N VAL A 23 -38.80 -32.21 -32.32
CA VAL A 23 -38.36 -30.81 -32.54
C VAL A 23 -39.53 -29.92 -32.97
N ARG A 24 -39.63 -28.70 -32.44
CA ARG A 24 -40.30 -27.59 -33.14
C ARG A 24 -39.58 -26.25 -32.90
N LYS A 25 -39.10 -25.63 -33.97
CA LYS A 25 -38.59 -24.24 -33.97
C LYS A 25 -39.76 -23.27 -34.18
N LYS A 26 -39.72 -22.13 -33.48
CA LYS A 26 -40.13 -20.82 -34.04
C LYS A 26 -39.18 -19.76 -33.49
N SER A 27 -38.90 -18.75 -34.30
CA SER A 27 -37.91 -17.70 -34.06
C SER A 27 -38.56 -16.32 -34.08
N VAL A 28 -38.02 -15.36 -33.31
CA VAL A 28 -37.92 -13.93 -33.66
C VAL A 28 -36.90 -13.23 -32.74
N LYS A 29 -36.43 -12.05 -33.15
CA LYS A 29 -35.23 -11.31 -32.71
C LYS A 29 -35.40 -10.52 -31.37
N PRO A 30 -34.33 -9.86 -30.84
CA PRO A 30 -34.18 -9.59 -29.39
C PRO A 30 -34.26 -8.10 -28.99
N ALA A 31 -34.31 -7.83 -27.67
CA ALA A 31 -33.42 -6.87 -26.97
C ALA A 31 -33.81 -6.66 -25.48
N ALA A 32 -32.85 -6.78 -24.55
CA ALA A 32 -32.89 -6.13 -23.24
C ALA A 32 -31.48 -6.09 -22.61
N LYS A 33 -30.94 -4.90 -22.32
CA LYS A 33 -29.66 -4.75 -21.61
C LYS A 33 -29.79 -5.24 -20.16
N ARG A 34 -29.17 -6.37 -19.80
CA ARG A 34 -28.82 -6.64 -18.41
C ARG A 34 -27.67 -5.71 -18.02
N ALA A 35 -28.00 -4.60 -17.35
CA ALA A 35 -26.99 -3.68 -16.82
C ALA A 35 -26.06 -4.42 -15.84
N ALA A 36 -24.75 -4.19 -15.96
CA ALA A 36 -23.77 -4.77 -15.05
C ALA A 36 -23.98 -4.20 -13.64
N ARG A 37 -24.10 -5.06 -12.62
CA ARG A 37 -24.01 -4.64 -11.22
C ARG A 37 -22.58 -4.12 -11.00
N PRO A 38 -22.36 -2.87 -10.57
CA PRO A 38 -21.01 -2.39 -10.28
C PRO A 38 -20.42 -3.19 -9.12
N SER A 39 -19.31 -3.88 -9.39
CA SER A 39 -18.62 -4.75 -8.43
C SER A 39 -18.21 -3.99 -7.17
N ALA A 40 -18.28 -4.64 -6.01
CA ALA A 40 -18.05 -4.02 -4.70
C ALA A 40 -16.69 -3.29 -4.57
N LYS A 41 -15.65 -3.75 -5.29
CA LYS A 41 -14.35 -3.07 -5.44
C LYS A 41 -14.49 -1.58 -5.78
N GLY A 42 -15.40 -1.21 -6.68
CA GLY A 42 -15.63 0.19 -7.05
C GLY A 42 -16.14 1.03 -5.88
N LYS A 43 -17.03 0.48 -5.05
CA LYS A 43 -17.56 1.19 -3.86
C LYS A 43 -16.53 1.36 -2.76
N GLN A 44 -15.53 0.48 -2.65
CA GLN A 44 -14.41 0.65 -1.73
C GLN A 44 -13.46 1.78 -2.18
N ALA A 45 -13.15 1.87 -3.48
CA ALA A 45 -12.29 2.91 -4.03
C ALA A 45 -12.82 4.34 -3.76
N VAL A 46 -14.10 4.62 -4.08
CA VAL A 46 -14.69 5.94 -3.76
C VAL A 46 -14.82 6.20 -2.26
N LYS A 47 -14.96 5.17 -1.41
CA LYS A 47 -15.02 5.38 0.05
C LYS A 47 -13.63 5.72 0.62
N ALA A 48 -12.56 5.14 0.09
CA ALA A 48 -11.18 5.50 0.44
C ALA A 48 -10.85 6.94 0.01
N ALA A 49 -11.14 7.30 -1.25
CA ALA A 49 -10.93 8.64 -1.81
C ALA A 49 -11.85 9.74 -1.24
N ALA A 50 -12.83 9.38 -0.40
CA ALA A 50 -13.63 10.29 0.40
C ALA A 50 -13.13 10.41 1.85
N ALA A 51 -12.43 9.39 2.37
CA ALA A 51 -11.76 9.46 3.67
C ALA A 51 -10.49 10.32 3.59
N SER A 52 -9.67 10.15 2.55
CA SER A 52 -8.40 10.86 2.33
C SER A 52 -8.53 12.38 2.17
N ARG A 53 -9.74 12.94 2.06
CA ARG A 53 -9.97 14.40 2.04
C ARG A 53 -10.13 15.04 3.42
N ARG A 54 -10.11 14.24 4.49
CA ARG A 54 -10.13 14.73 5.90
C ARG A 54 -8.88 14.35 6.70
N THR A 55 -7.95 13.66 6.06
CA THR A 55 -6.65 13.27 6.61
C THR A 55 -5.59 13.68 5.61
N THR A 56 -4.58 14.45 6.01
CA THR A 56 -3.51 14.92 5.13
C THR A 56 -2.89 13.77 4.34
N SER A 57 -3.01 13.80 3.00
CA SER A 57 -2.52 12.71 2.13
C SER A 57 -1.00 12.61 2.19
N TRP A 58 -0.47 11.40 2.36
CA TRP A 58 0.98 11.16 2.28
C TRP A 58 1.54 11.17 0.86
N LEU A 59 0.67 11.12 -0.16
CA LEU A 59 1.04 11.15 -1.58
C LEU A 59 0.40 12.35 -2.29
N ASP A 60 1.12 12.88 -3.27
CA ASP A 60 0.63 13.87 -4.21
C ASP A 60 -0.31 13.23 -5.26
N ASP A 61 -1.52 13.77 -5.43
CA ASP A 61 -2.54 13.17 -6.30
C ASP A 61 -2.07 13.06 -7.77
N ALA A 62 -1.30 14.04 -8.27
CA ALA A 62 -0.89 14.10 -9.68
C ALA A 62 0.38 13.28 -9.99
N THR A 63 1.38 13.31 -9.11
CA THR A 63 2.69 12.70 -9.33
C THR A 63 2.92 11.41 -8.55
N GLN A 64 2.04 11.08 -7.60
CA GLN A 64 2.15 9.93 -6.68
C GLN A 64 3.46 9.91 -5.87
N LYS A 65 4.14 11.06 -5.73
CA LYS A 65 5.34 11.22 -4.90
C LYS A 65 4.98 11.38 -3.43
N PRO A 66 5.85 10.97 -2.48
CA PRO A 66 5.70 11.28 -1.07
C PRO A 66 5.65 12.79 -0.81
N LEU A 67 4.73 13.22 0.03
CA LEU A 67 4.61 14.61 0.50
C LEU A 67 5.16 14.81 1.93
N ILE A 68 5.73 13.77 2.55
CA ILE A 68 6.11 13.79 3.97
C ILE A 68 7.26 14.79 4.24
N ASP A 69 8.26 14.87 3.36
CA ASP A 69 9.31 15.92 3.38
C ASP A 69 8.69 17.33 3.34
N ARG A 70 7.69 17.56 2.48
CA ARG A 70 7.00 18.85 2.40
C ARG A 70 6.31 19.23 3.71
N TYR A 71 5.71 18.25 4.40
CA TYR A 71 5.09 18.48 5.71
C TYR A 71 6.14 18.69 6.81
N ALA A 72 7.28 17.98 6.77
CA ALA A 72 8.40 18.21 7.67
C ALA A 72 8.95 19.65 7.55
N ARG A 73 9.11 20.15 6.33
CA ARG A 73 9.50 21.55 6.04
C ARG A 73 8.47 22.60 6.49
N GLN A 74 7.24 22.19 6.81
CA GLN A 74 6.16 23.06 7.29
C GLN A 74 5.99 23.00 8.82
N LEU A 75 6.77 22.20 9.54
CA LEU A 75 6.78 22.20 11.00
C LEU A 75 7.38 23.51 11.52
N GLY A 76 6.71 24.18 12.48
CA GLY A 76 7.23 25.41 13.10
C GLY A 76 8.66 25.23 13.63
N SER A 77 8.91 24.12 14.33
CA SER A 77 10.24 23.79 14.86
C SER A 77 11.30 23.42 13.81
N PHE A 78 10.92 23.23 12.54
CA PHE A 78 11.88 23.13 11.43
C PHE A 78 12.14 24.51 10.81
N ILE A 79 11.11 25.35 10.71
CA ILE A 79 11.24 26.73 10.23
C ILE A 79 12.09 27.57 11.20
N GLU A 80 11.89 27.39 12.51
CA GLU A 80 12.66 27.99 13.60
C GLU A 80 14.15 27.59 13.52
N ALA A 81 14.46 26.29 13.53
CA ALA A 81 15.82 25.75 13.48
C ALA A 81 16.55 25.93 12.13
N MET A 82 15.90 26.56 11.14
CA MET A 82 16.49 26.93 9.86
C MET A 82 16.59 28.45 9.67
N ALA A 83 16.13 29.25 10.64
CA ALA A 83 15.93 30.70 10.47
C ALA A 83 17.25 31.51 10.33
N ASP A 84 18.33 31.06 10.96
CA ASP A 84 19.69 31.65 10.84
C ASP A 84 20.63 30.82 9.93
N GLY A 85 20.16 29.67 9.46
CA GLY A 85 20.93 28.70 8.67
C GLY A 85 21.85 27.77 9.48
N ARG A 86 21.69 27.65 10.80
CA ARG A 86 22.53 26.81 11.68
C ARG A 86 21.71 26.00 12.69
N ILE A 87 21.52 24.72 12.41
CA ILE A 87 20.90 23.79 13.37
C ILE A 87 21.86 23.55 14.55
N GLU A 88 21.43 23.86 15.77
CA GLU A 88 22.16 23.55 16.99
C GLU A 88 21.92 22.11 17.49
N GLN A 89 22.88 21.57 18.25
CA GLN A 89 22.72 20.31 19.02
C GLN A 89 21.48 20.35 19.94
N SER A 90 21.21 21.50 20.56
CA SER A 90 20.06 21.75 21.43
C SER A 90 18.71 21.49 20.74
N GLU A 91 18.63 21.83 19.44
CA GLU A 91 17.45 21.70 18.59
C GLU A 91 17.28 20.30 18.03
N VAL A 92 18.38 19.64 17.65
CA VAL A 92 18.40 18.21 17.25
C VAL A 92 17.81 17.36 18.37
N GLU A 93 18.29 17.54 19.60
CA GLU A 93 17.74 16.84 20.76
C GLU A 93 16.29 17.25 21.05
N ALA A 94 15.90 18.51 20.82
CA ALA A 94 14.50 18.92 20.96
C ALA A 94 13.59 18.22 19.95
N GLN A 95 14.09 17.97 18.73
CA GLN A 95 13.39 17.18 17.71
C GLN A 95 13.35 15.69 18.07
N GLU A 96 14.43 15.12 18.59
CA GLU A 96 14.46 13.74 19.11
C GLU A 96 13.45 13.55 20.26
N ARG A 97 13.45 14.46 21.24
CA ARG A 97 12.49 14.45 22.37
C ARG A 97 11.03 14.49 21.88
N ARG A 98 10.72 15.24 20.81
CA ARG A 98 9.40 15.24 20.14
C ARG A 98 9.10 13.91 19.44
N LEU A 99 10.06 13.37 18.69
CA LEU A 99 9.91 12.10 17.96
C LEU A 99 9.70 10.91 18.90
N VAL A 100 10.55 10.74 19.91
CA VAL A 100 10.48 9.64 20.89
C VAL A 100 9.16 9.69 21.67
N LYS A 101 8.65 10.88 21.99
CA LYS A 101 7.32 11.04 22.58
C LYS A 101 6.23 10.50 21.65
N LEU A 102 6.19 10.94 20.40
CA LEU A 102 5.18 10.51 19.42
C LEU A 102 5.24 9.00 19.14
N MET A 103 6.45 8.42 19.05
CA MET A 103 6.62 6.97 18.89
C MET A 103 5.98 6.21 20.07
N ARG A 104 6.31 6.58 21.32
CA ARG A 104 5.73 5.95 22.52
C ARG A 104 4.22 6.13 22.66
N GLU A 105 3.67 7.23 22.15
CA GLU A 105 2.22 7.49 22.15
C GLU A 105 1.48 6.69 21.07
N ILE A 106 2.11 6.45 19.90
CA ILE A 106 1.47 5.83 18.73
C ILE A 106 1.69 4.32 18.68
N GLU A 107 2.89 3.82 19.00
CA GLU A 107 3.25 2.39 18.95
C GLU A 107 2.22 1.45 19.61
N PRO A 108 1.77 1.66 20.87
CA PRO A 108 0.78 0.78 21.50
C PRO A 108 -0.64 0.88 20.91
N GLN A 109 -0.90 1.82 20.00
CA GLN A 109 -2.17 1.90 19.25
C GLN A 109 -2.13 1.03 17.97
N LEU A 110 -0.95 0.53 17.58
CA LEU A 110 -0.74 -0.28 16.38
C LEU A 110 -0.69 -1.77 16.76
N GLY A 111 -1.76 -2.52 16.46
CA GLY A 111 -1.71 -3.98 16.59
C GLY A 111 -0.67 -4.61 15.64
N ASP A 112 -0.06 -5.71 16.04
CA ASP A 112 1.20 -6.29 15.51
C ASP A 112 1.36 -6.23 13.98
N ALA A 113 0.32 -6.65 13.24
CA ALA A 113 0.35 -6.72 11.78
C ALA A 113 0.29 -5.34 11.09
N LEU A 114 -0.28 -4.32 11.76
CA LEU A 114 -0.19 -2.93 11.34
C LEU A 114 1.13 -2.31 11.79
N HIS A 115 1.57 -2.58 13.03
CA HIS A 115 2.86 -2.11 13.53
C HIS A 115 3.99 -2.48 12.57
N ALA A 116 4.14 -3.76 12.22
CA ALA A 116 5.18 -4.23 11.29
C ALA A 116 5.16 -3.53 9.92
N ARG A 117 3.98 -3.17 9.40
CA ARG A 117 3.84 -2.43 8.13
C ARG A 117 4.14 -0.93 8.27
N VAL A 118 3.90 -0.35 9.43
CA VAL A 118 4.33 1.02 9.75
C VAL A 118 5.85 1.06 9.95
N THR A 119 6.45 0.06 10.61
CA THR A 119 7.92 -0.07 10.73
C THR A 119 8.57 -0.18 9.35
N GLU A 120 8.08 -1.08 8.49
CA GLU A 120 8.55 -1.25 7.09
C GLU A 120 8.50 0.09 6.32
N LEU A 121 7.37 0.82 6.38
CA LEU A 121 7.23 2.13 5.76
C LEU A 121 8.19 3.18 6.32
N LEU A 122 8.40 3.23 7.63
CA LEU A 122 9.32 4.20 8.25
C LEU A 122 10.78 3.91 7.88
N CYS A 123 11.16 2.63 7.76
CA CYS A 123 12.47 2.23 7.26
C CYS A 123 12.68 2.66 5.80
N GLU A 124 11.74 2.35 4.91
CA GLU A 124 11.82 2.73 3.49
C GLU A 124 11.83 4.25 3.28
N LEU A 125 11.02 5.01 4.04
CA LEU A 125 11.02 6.47 4.01
C LEU A 125 12.38 7.04 4.46
N THR A 126 12.92 6.54 5.58
CA THR A 126 14.22 6.99 6.10
C THR A 126 15.36 6.67 5.13
N ALA A 127 15.32 5.49 4.50
CA ALA A 127 16.29 5.11 3.47
C ALA A 127 16.18 6.02 2.24
N TYR A 128 14.96 6.31 1.77
CA TYR A 128 14.71 7.22 0.65
C TYR A 128 15.23 8.63 0.93
N ASP A 129 14.95 9.21 2.10
CA ASP A 129 15.39 10.57 2.42
C ASP A 129 16.91 10.68 2.61
N LEU A 130 17.57 9.66 3.17
CA LEU A 130 19.03 9.55 3.19
C LEU A 130 19.62 9.44 1.78
N MET A 131 19.01 8.65 0.88
CA MET A 131 19.44 8.57 -0.52
C MET A 131 19.25 9.90 -1.26
N GLN A 132 18.15 10.62 -1.04
CA GLN A 132 17.93 11.96 -1.59
C GLN A 132 19.00 12.95 -1.11
N MET A 133 19.33 12.94 0.18
CA MET A 133 20.36 13.80 0.77
C MET A 133 21.75 13.53 0.18
N LEU A 134 22.16 12.25 0.11
CA LEU A 134 23.45 11.84 -0.45
C LEU A 134 23.55 12.11 -1.95
N TYR A 135 22.46 11.92 -2.70
CA TYR A 135 22.38 12.29 -4.11
C TYR A 135 22.53 13.81 -4.28
N ALA A 136 21.79 14.62 -3.53
CA ALA A 136 21.91 16.07 -3.58
C ALA A 136 23.31 16.57 -3.19
N PHE A 137 23.96 15.98 -2.19
CA PHE A 137 25.33 16.35 -1.80
C PHE A 137 26.35 15.98 -2.88
N SER A 138 26.23 14.81 -3.51
CA SER A 138 27.14 14.37 -4.57
C SER A 138 26.96 15.15 -5.89
N THR A 139 25.73 15.51 -6.27
CA THR A 139 25.48 16.32 -7.48
C THR A 139 25.89 17.78 -7.34
N ASN A 140 25.81 18.36 -6.14
CA ASN A 140 26.21 19.76 -5.89
C ASN A 140 27.71 19.92 -5.57
N ARG A 141 28.52 18.84 -5.59
CA ARG A 141 29.95 18.92 -5.31
C ARG A 141 30.71 19.43 -6.54
N PRO A 142 31.38 20.60 -6.47
CA PRO A 142 32.15 21.10 -7.62
C PRO A 142 33.29 20.15 -7.94
N GLN A 143 33.44 19.80 -9.22
CA GLN A 143 34.54 19.00 -9.74
C GLN A 143 35.81 19.87 -9.81
N ALA A 144 36.43 20.09 -8.65
CA ALA A 144 37.63 20.89 -8.49
C ALA A 144 38.85 20.18 -9.11
N THR A 145 39.00 20.29 -10.43
CA THR A 145 40.21 19.91 -11.13
C THR A 145 41.33 20.85 -10.73
N PHE A 146 42.23 20.38 -9.85
CA PHE A 146 43.44 21.11 -9.48
C PHE A 146 44.34 21.26 -10.71
N GLN A 147 44.42 22.47 -11.26
CA GLN A 147 45.47 22.88 -12.18
C GLN A 147 46.44 23.74 -11.36
N GLY A 148 47.63 23.20 -11.12
CA GLY A 148 48.75 23.88 -10.46
C GLY A 148 49.84 24.24 -11.45
#